data_AF-T1CMU1-F1
#
_entry.id   AF-T1CMU1-F1
#
_cell.length_a   1.000
_cell.length_b   1.000
_cell.length_c   1.000
_cell.angle_alpha   90.00
_cell.angle_beta   90.00
_cell.angle_gamma   90.00
#
_symmetry.space_group_name_H-M   'P 1'
#
loop_
_entity.id
_entity.type
_entity.pdbx_description
1 polymer ?
#
loop_
_entity_poly.entity_id
_entity_poly.type
_entity_poly.pdbx_seq_one_letter_code
_entity_poly.pdbx_strand_id
1 'polypeptide(L)'
;MSLWKEDNSVDYKNEFLQLLENYVTTHSPYEVLAKALYEVYRPQIDEAKTNNLMKTLFPHQVLSTIQASRILGAYNGVIIADSTGLGKTRVGINLTQMAINDGKNPMLIAPKSALDTTWKDE
;
A
#
# COMPACT_ATOMS: atom_id res chain seq x y z
N MET A 1 3.11 19.38 -44.76
CA MET A 1 1.69 19.78 -44.61
C MET A 1 0.71 18.87 -45.37
N SER A 2 1.17 17.77 -46.00
CA SER A 2 0.33 16.90 -46.84
C SER A 2 -0.34 15.73 -46.11
N LEU A 3 0.07 15.38 -44.88
CA LEU A 3 -0.52 14.27 -44.12
C LEU A 3 -2.01 14.50 -43.77
N TRP A 4 -2.45 15.76 -43.75
CA TRP A 4 -3.80 16.17 -43.34
C TRP A 4 -4.76 16.42 -44.50
N LYS A 5 -4.35 16.10 -45.74
CA LYS A 5 -5.11 16.37 -46.98
C LYS A 5 -5.32 15.12 -47.82
N GLU A 6 -5.38 13.94 -47.19
CA GLU A 6 -5.79 12.73 -47.90
C GLU A 6 -7.31 12.74 -48.07
N ASP A 7 -7.79 12.42 -49.27
CA ASP A 7 -9.22 12.37 -49.61
C ASP A 7 -10.02 11.36 -48.76
N ASN A 8 -9.32 10.47 -48.05
CA ASN A 8 -9.88 9.51 -47.11
C ASN A 8 -9.94 10.01 -45.65
N SER A 9 -9.53 11.26 -45.38
CA SER A 9 -9.59 11.84 -44.04
C SER A 9 -11.03 12.21 -43.68
N VAL A 10 -11.46 11.78 -42.49
CA VAL A 10 -12.80 12.05 -41.95
C VAL A 10 -12.67 13.04 -40.81
N ASP A 11 -13.58 14.01 -40.73
CA ASP A 11 -13.65 14.94 -39.61
C ASP A 11 -14.07 14.19 -38.32
N TYR A 12 -13.07 13.84 -37.52
CA TYR A 12 -13.23 13.11 -36.26
C TYR A 12 -13.44 14.02 -35.05
N LYS A 13 -13.46 15.35 -35.23
CA LYS A 13 -13.41 16.30 -34.10
C LYS A 13 -14.57 16.12 -33.13
N ASN A 14 -15.79 15.99 -33.63
CA ASN A 14 -16.97 15.88 -32.78
C ASN A 14 -17.05 14.53 -32.07
N GLU A 15 -16.69 13.45 -32.77
CA GLU A 15 -16.62 12.10 -32.20
C GLU A 15 -15.56 12.02 -31.10
N PHE A 16 -14.40 12.67 -31.30
CA PHE A 16 -13.37 12.79 -30.29
C PHE A 16 -13.83 13.58 -29.07
N LEU A 17 -14.50 14.73 -29.27
CA LEU A 17 -15.02 15.54 -28.16
C LEU A 17 -16.07 14.77 -27.36
N GLN A 18 -16.97 14.04 -28.03
CA GLN A 18 -17.98 13.22 -27.37
C GLN A 18 -17.36 12.06 -26.59
N LEU A 19 -16.28 11.47 -27.11
CA LEU A 19 -15.52 10.44 -26.40
C LEU A 19 -14.85 10.98 -25.13
N LEU A 20 -14.26 12.18 -25.20
CA LEU A 20 -13.67 12.85 -24.03
C LEU A 20 -14.73 13.22 -22.98
N GLU A 21 -15.86 13.77 -23.41
CA GLU A 21 -16.95 14.17 -22.52
C GLU A 21 -17.54 12.96 -21.80
N ASN A 22 -17.79 11.87 -22.53
CA ASN A 22 -18.21 10.61 -21.95
C ASN A 22 -17.16 10.09 -20.95
N TYR A 23 -15.87 10.08 -21.29
CA TYR A 23 -14.82 9.56 -20.40
C TYR A 23 -14.81 10.25 -19.02
N VAL A 24 -15.08 11.56 -18.97
CA VAL A 24 -15.08 12.34 -17.71
C VAL A 24 -16.41 12.24 -16.96
N THR A 25 -17.53 11.97 -17.65
CA THR A 25 -18.89 12.00 -17.05
C THR A 25 -19.50 10.62 -16.80
N THR A 26 -18.94 9.55 -17.40
CA THR A 26 -19.49 8.19 -17.31
C THR A 26 -19.47 7.63 -15.88
N HIS A 27 -18.53 8.09 -15.05
CA HIS A 27 -18.39 7.63 -13.68
C HIS A 27 -18.56 8.78 -12.71
N SER A 28 -19.39 8.57 -11.70
CA SER A 28 -19.50 9.48 -10.57
C SER A 28 -18.16 9.57 -9.83
N PRO A 29 -17.88 10.70 -9.14
CA PRO A 29 -16.70 10.82 -8.28
C PRO A 29 -16.57 9.68 -7.27
N TYR A 30 -17.69 9.16 -6.79
CA TYR A 30 -17.74 8.00 -5.90
C TYR A 30 -17.20 6.73 -6.57
N GLU A 31 -17.65 6.41 -7.79
CA GLU A 31 -17.21 5.21 -8.51
C GLU A 31 -15.71 5.27 -8.85
N VAL A 32 -15.22 6.45 -9.25
CA VAL A 32 -13.79 6.67 -9.50
C VAL A 32 -12.99 6.44 -8.23
N LEU A 33 -13.43 7.02 -7.10
CA LEU A 33 -12.77 6.83 -5.81
C LEU A 33 -12.81 5.36 -5.36
N ALA A 34 -13.98 4.71 -5.45
CA ALA A 34 -14.15 3.31 -5.07
C ALA A 34 -13.26 2.39 -5.92
N LYS A 35 -13.16 2.63 -7.23
CA LYS A 35 -12.28 1.88 -8.12
C LYS A 35 -10.81 2.12 -7.80
N ALA A 36 -10.41 3.36 -7.54
CA ALA A 36 -9.04 3.69 -7.14
C ALA A 36 -8.66 2.99 -5.83
N LEU A 37 -9.52 3.05 -4.81
CA LEU A 37 -9.32 2.33 -3.55
C LEU A 37 -9.23 0.82 -3.81
N TYR A 38 -10.13 0.25 -4.60
CA TYR A 38 -10.10 -1.17 -4.92
C TYR A 38 -8.78 -1.58 -5.58
N GLU A 39 -8.30 -0.88 -6.62
CA GLU A 39 -7.04 -1.23 -7.28
C GLU A 39 -5.81 -1.07 -6.38
N VAL A 40 -5.82 -0.08 -5.48
CA VAL A 40 -4.74 0.13 -4.50
C VAL A 40 -4.68 -1.00 -3.47
N TYR A 41 -5.84 -1.46 -2.98
CA TYR A 41 -5.92 -2.41 -1.87
C TYR A 41 -6.11 -3.86 -2.30
N ARG A 42 -6.63 -4.14 -3.51
CA ARG A 42 -6.87 -5.50 -4.00
C ARG A 42 -5.65 -6.42 -3.87
N PRO A 43 -4.41 -6.01 -4.25
CA PRO A 43 -3.25 -6.87 -4.09
C PRO A 43 -2.98 -7.29 -2.62
N GLN A 44 -3.42 -6.45 -1.67
CA GLN A 44 -3.23 -6.66 -0.24
C GLN A 44 -4.32 -7.58 0.36
N ILE A 45 -5.50 -7.62 -0.25
CA ILE A 45 -6.62 -8.47 0.19
C ILE A 45 -6.30 -9.95 -0.04
N ASP A 46 -5.67 -10.28 -1.17
CA ASP A 46 -5.35 -11.67 -1.52
C ASP A 46 -4.16 -12.24 -0.70
N GLU A 47 -3.29 -11.37 -0.18
CA GLU A 47 -2.14 -11.73 0.67
C GLU A 47 -2.46 -11.82 2.16
N ALA A 48 -3.65 -11.40 2.60
CA ALA A 48 -4.06 -11.38 4.01
C ALA A 48 -4.35 -12.79 4.57
N LYS A 49 -3.39 -13.71 4.47
CA LYS A 49 -3.35 -14.91 5.31
C LYS A 49 -2.74 -14.51 6.65
N THR A 50 -3.60 -14.07 7.56
CA THR A 50 -3.25 -13.71 8.92
C THR A 50 -2.55 -14.88 9.61
N ASN A 51 -1.26 -14.74 9.91
CA ASN A 51 -0.54 -15.71 10.74
C ASN A 51 -0.97 -15.55 12.22
N ASN A 52 -0.81 -16.61 13.03
CA ASN A 52 -1.15 -16.57 14.47
C ASN A 52 -0.49 -15.40 15.23
N LEU A 53 0.65 -14.90 14.73
CA LEU A 53 1.38 -13.75 15.26
C LEU A 53 0.62 -12.42 15.17
N MET A 54 -0.35 -12.32 14.25
CA MET A 54 -1.09 -11.09 13.96
C MET A 54 -2.42 -10.98 14.72
N LYS A 55 -2.76 -11.97 15.56
CA LYS A 55 -4.07 -12.04 16.25
C LYS A 55 -4.27 -10.94 17.30
N THR A 56 -3.18 -10.38 17.83
CA THR A 56 -3.22 -9.29 18.83
C THR A 56 -3.11 -7.91 18.20
N LEU A 57 -2.90 -7.81 16.89
CA LEU A 57 -2.74 -6.57 16.16
C LEU A 57 -4.09 -5.99 15.75
N PHE A 58 -4.20 -4.66 15.77
CA PHE A 58 -5.32 -3.97 15.13
C PHE A 58 -5.29 -4.16 13.62
N PRO A 59 -6.44 -4.09 12.92
CA PRO A 59 -6.50 -4.31 11.46
C PRO A 59 -5.51 -3.45 10.66
N HIS A 60 -5.31 -2.19 11.04
CA HIS A 60 -4.35 -1.31 10.35
C HIS A 60 -2.89 -1.73 10.57
N GLN A 61 -2.56 -2.32 11.72
CA GLN A 61 -1.22 -2.84 12.02
C GLN A 61 -0.93 -4.13 11.27
N VAL A 62 -1.95 -4.97 11.05
CA VAL A 62 -1.84 -6.15 10.20
C VAL A 62 -1.49 -5.74 8.77
N LEU A 63 -2.24 -4.79 8.21
CA LEU A 63 -1.97 -4.24 6.88
C LEU A 63 -0.56 -3.63 6.78
N SER A 64 -0.17 -2.84 7.79
CA SER A 64 1.16 -2.23 7.86
C SER A 64 2.27 -3.29 7.91
N THR A 65 2.07 -4.41 8.63
CA THR A 65 3.05 -5.51 8.67
C THR A 65 3.16 -6.21 7.31
N ILE A 66 2.04 -6.54 6.68
CA ILE A 66 2.03 -7.21 5.37
C ILE A 66 2.74 -6.34 4.34
N GLN A 67 2.36 -5.05 4.27
CA GLN A 67 2.98 -4.10 3.37
C GLN A 67 4.48 -3.95 3.65
N ALA A 68 4.87 -3.84 4.92
CA ALA A 68 6.27 -3.70 5.29
C ALA A 68 7.10 -4.94 4.96
N SER A 69 6.56 -6.14 5.18
CA SER A 69 7.20 -7.40 4.83
C SER A 69 7.41 -7.52 3.32
N ARG A 70 6.42 -7.13 2.52
CA ARG A 70 6.52 -7.10 1.04
C ARG A 70 7.60 -6.15 0.56
N ILE A 71 7.63 -4.92 1.06
CA ILE A 71 8.64 -3.92 0.70
C ILE A 71 10.03 -4.40 1.14
N LEU A 72 10.15 -4.92 2.36
CA LEU A 72 11.40 -5.46 2.87
C LEU A 72 11.93 -6.61 2.00
N GLY A 73 11.06 -7.53 1.56
CA GLY A 73 11.44 -8.62 0.66
C GLY A 73 11.85 -8.17 -0.74
N ALA A 74 11.25 -7.10 -1.25
CA ALA A 74 11.56 -6.57 -2.59
C ALA A 74 12.81 -5.69 -2.63
N TYR A 75 13.09 -4.94 -1.55
CA TYR A 75 14.09 -3.87 -1.54
C TYR A 75 15.16 -4.02 -0.45
N ASN A 76 15.11 -5.09 0.36
CA ASN A 76 15.98 -5.30 1.52
C ASN A 76 15.97 -4.16 2.56
N GLY A 77 14.93 -3.33 2.53
CA GLY A 77 14.75 -2.22 3.45
C GLY A 77 13.32 -1.71 3.40
N VAL A 78 12.85 -1.18 4.53
CA VAL A 78 11.52 -0.58 4.64
C VAL A 78 11.53 0.53 5.68
N ILE A 79 10.76 1.58 5.43
CA ILE A 79 10.52 2.68 6.38
C ILE A 79 9.05 2.64 6.78
N ILE A 80 8.78 2.57 8.08
CA ILE A 80 7.42 2.64 8.64
C ILE A 80 7.27 4.02 9.27
N ALA A 81 6.50 4.90 8.62
CA ALA A 81 6.38 6.32 8.97
C ALA A 81 4.96 6.74 9.36
N ASP A 82 4.16 5.82 9.93
CA ASP A 82 2.82 6.13 10.41
C ASP A 82 2.82 7.22 11.50
N SER A 83 1.68 7.87 11.70
CA SER A 83 1.48 8.83 12.79
C SER A 83 1.76 8.26 14.18
N THR A 84 1.99 9.14 15.16
CA THR A 84 2.20 8.76 16.57
C THR A 84 0.97 8.04 17.13
N GLY A 85 1.18 7.01 17.93
CA GLY A 85 0.09 6.23 18.55
C GLY A 85 -0.49 5.11 17.68
N LEU A 86 -0.17 5.01 16.39
CA LEU A 86 -0.69 3.95 15.51
C LEU A 86 -0.05 2.57 15.72
N GLY A 87 1.00 2.49 16.53
CA GLY A 87 1.64 1.22 16.92
C GLY A 87 2.74 0.72 15.99
N LYS A 88 3.56 1.63 15.45
CA LYS A 88 4.77 1.28 14.67
C LYS A 88 5.69 0.30 15.41
N THR A 89 5.77 0.41 16.74
CA THR A 89 6.51 -0.55 17.60
C THR A 89 5.98 -1.98 17.42
N ARG A 90 4.66 -2.19 17.51
CA ARG A 90 4.03 -3.50 17.33
C ARG A 90 4.29 -4.08 15.93
N VAL A 91 4.24 -3.24 14.90
CA VAL A 91 4.59 -3.65 13.52
C VAL A 91 6.05 -4.10 13.44
N GLY A 92 6.99 -3.33 14.01
CA GLY A 92 8.41 -3.67 14.04
C GLY A 92 8.71 -4.96 14.83
N ILE A 93 8.08 -5.16 15.98
CA ILE A 93 8.17 -6.40 16.76
C ILE A 93 7.67 -7.59 15.95
N ASN A 94 6.55 -7.44 15.23
CA ASN A 94 6.02 -8.52 14.41
C ASN A 94 6.97 -8.90 13.27
N LEU A 95 7.56 -7.93 12.57
CA LEU A 95 8.60 -8.19 11.56
C LEU A 95 9.83 -8.89 12.15
N THR A 96 10.20 -8.52 13.37
CA THR A 96 11.31 -9.15 14.12
C THR A 96 10.98 -10.60 14.46
N GLN A 97 9.76 -10.88 14.93
CA GLN A 97 9.31 -12.22 15.23
C GLN A 97 9.25 -13.11 13.97
N MET A 98 8.82 -12.55 12.84
CA MET A 98 8.87 -13.23 11.55
C MET A 98 10.33 -13.57 11.17
N ALA A 99 11.27 -12.64 11.35
CA ALA A 99 12.68 -12.91 11.10
C ALA A 99 13.27 -14.00 12.02
N ILE A 100 12.89 -14.03 13.31
CA ILE A 100 13.27 -15.10 14.24
C ILE A 100 12.73 -16.45 13.77
N ASN A 101 11.46 -16.49 13.34
CA ASN A 101 10.84 -17.71 12.82
C ASN A 101 11.51 -18.20 11.53
N ASP A 102 12.07 -17.29 10.74
CA ASP A 102 12.90 -17.58 9.57
C ASP A 102 14.35 -18.00 9.94
N GLY A 103 14.67 -18.18 11.23
CA GLY A 103 15.98 -18.59 11.72
C GLY A 103 17.03 -17.47 11.74
N LYS A 104 16.62 -16.20 11.63
CA LYS A 104 17.51 -15.04 11.69
C LYS A 104 17.70 -14.57 13.13
N ASN A 105 18.78 -13.81 13.36
CA ASN A 105 19.07 -13.16 14.64
C ASN A 105 18.94 -11.63 14.51
N PRO A 106 17.73 -11.07 14.65
CA PRO A 106 17.51 -9.65 14.46
C PRO A 106 18.03 -8.82 15.64
N MET A 107 18.50 -7.61 15.35
CA MET A 107 18.93 -6.62 16.35
C MET A 107 17.96 -5.44 16.37
N LEU A 108 17.44 -5.12 17.56
CA LEU A 108 16.58 -3.96 17.78
C LEU A 108 17.40 -2.80 18.35
N ILE A 109 17.31 -1.64 17.71
CA ILE A 109 17.97 -0.41 18.15
C ILE A 109 16.91 0.68 18.32
N ALA A 110 16.89 1.31 19.49
CA ALA A 110 15.99 2.41 19.78
C ALA A 110 16.65 3.41 20.76
N PRO A 111 16.15 4.66 20.84
CA PRO A 111 16.58 5.60 21.86
C PRO A 111 16.39 5.03 23.27
N LYS A 112 17.30 5.36 24.19
CA LYS A 112 17.25 4.89 25.60
C LYS A 112 15.89 5.10 26.25
N SER A 113 15.26 6.24 25.99
CA SER A 113 13.94 6.56 26.53
C SER A 113 12.88 5.55 26.08
N ALA A 114 12.86 5.12 24.81
CA ALA A 114 11.89 4.17 24.31
C ALA A 114 12.13 2.76 24.87
N LEU A 115 13.40 2.37 25.01
CA LEU A 115 13.80 1.09 25.61
C LEU A 115 13.41 1.00 27.09
N ASP A 116 13.69 2.03 27.87
CA ASP A 116 13.49 2.00 29.33
C ASP A 116 12.03 2.22 29.76
N THR A 117 11.15 2.63 28.83
CA THR A 117 9.75 2.93 29.14
C THR A 117 8.78 1.97 28.47
N THR A 118 8.68 2.00 27.14
CA THR A 118 7.59 1.34 26.41
C THR A 118 7.99 -0.03 25.88
N TRP A 119 9.22 -0.21 25.39
CA TRP A 119 9.58 -1.44 24.66
C TRP A 119 9.90 -2.63 25.57
N LYS A 120 10.22 -2.40 26.85
CA LYS A 120 10.43 -3.50 27.82
C LYS A 120 9.15 -4.28 28.13
N ASP A 121 8.01 -3.62 28.06
CA ASP A 121 6.71 -4.18 28.43
C ASP A 121 5.93 -4.72 27.21
N GLU A 122 6.37 -4.41 26.00
CA GLU A 122 5.72 -4.73 24.72
C GLU A 122 6.07 -6.10 24.14
#